data_AF-A0A6P0WVV4-F1
#
_entry.id   AF-A0A6P0WVV4-F1
#
_cell.length_a   1.000
_cell.length_b   1.000
_cell.length_c   1.000
_cell.angle_alpha   90.00
_cell.angle_beta   90.00
_cell.angle_gamma   90.00
#
_symmetry.space_group_name_H-M   'P 1'
#
loop_
_entity.id
_entity.type
_entity.pdbx_description
1 polymer ?
#
loop_
_entity_poly.entity_id
_entity_poly.type
_entity_poly.pdbx_seq_one_letter_code
_entity_poly.pdbx_strand_id
1 'polypeptide(L)' 'MQITLELPDNLQLSETDLRSELAIALFQQQRITLGTASKITGLHQIEFQRLIASRGISVHYDVEDLEQDLASLRQDGW' A
#
# COMPACT_ATOMS: atom_id res chain seq x y z
N MET A 1 -15.98 -3.90 12.18
CA MET A 1 -15.36 -5.16 12.66
C MET A 1 -14.22 -4.79 13.59
N GLN A 2 -14.09 -5.46 14.74
CA GLN A 2 -13.03 -5.20 15.72
C GLN A 2 -12.20 -6.48 15.89
N ILE A 3 -10.87 -6.36 15.86
CA ILE A 3 -9.91 -7.44 16.09
C ILE A 3 -8.96 -6.97 17.18
N THR A 4 -8.67 -7.83 18.16
CA THR A 4 -7.70 -7.57 19.23
C THR A 4 -6.51 -8.52 19.05
N LEU A 5 -5.29 -7.99 19.10
CA LEU A 5 -4.05 -8.75 19.00
C LEU A 5 -3.29 -8.59 20.31
N GLU A 6 -2.89 -9.71 20.92
CA GLU A 6 -1.98 -9.72 22.06
C GLU A 6 -0.55 -9.88 21.54
N LEU A 7 0.31 -8.93 21.87
CA LEU A 7 1.71 -8.93 21.45
C LEU A 7 2.61 -9.10 22.69
N PRO A 8 3.75 -9.79 22.56
CA PRO A 8 4.73 -9.87 23.64
C PRO A 8 5.25 -8.48 24.08
N ASP A 9 5.37 -8.27 25.40
CA ASP A 9 5.82 -7.00 25.99
C ASP A 9 7.27 -6.60 25.61
N ASN A 10 8.05 -7.54 25.09
CA ASN A 10 9.43 -7.28 24.66
C ASN A 10 9.53 -6.72 23.23
N LEU A 11 8.43 -6.62 22.49
CA LEU A 11 8.44 -5.93 21.20
C LEU A 11 8.42 -4.41 21.39
N GLN A 12 9.45 -3.76 20.86
CA GLN A 12 9.49 -2.30 20.74
C GLN A 12 8.76 -1.86 19.46
N LEU A 13 7.45 -2.05 19.43
CA LEU A 13 6.60 -1.58 18.33
C LEU A 13 5.53 -0.64 18.87
N SER A 14 5.35 0.49 18.20
CA SER A 14 4.20 1.36 18.43
C SER A 14 2.98 0.86 17.65
N GLU A 15 1.80 1.34 18.02
CA GLU A 15 0.58 1.10 17.25
C GLU A 15 0.71 1.59 15.79
N THR A 16 1.41 2.71 15.59
CA THR A 16 1.66 3.26 14.25
C THR A 16 2.52 2.34 13.41
N ASP A 17 3.54 1.71 14.01
CA ASP A 17 4.38 0.73 13.32
C ASP A 17 3.54 -0.46 12.86
N LEU A 18 2.71 -1.01 13.75
CA LEU A 18 1.83 -2.14 13.44
C LEU A 18 0.80 -1.81 12.35
N ARG A 19 0.17 -0.64 12.42
CA ARG A 19 -0.76 -0.18 11.37
C ARG A 19 -0.06 -0.05 10.03
N SER A 20 1.18 0.43 10.03
CA SER A 20 2.01 0.56 8.84
C SER A 20 2.35 -0.81 8.25
N GLU A 21 2.85 -1.74 9.06
CA GLU A 21 3.16 -3.11 8.61
C GLU A 21 1.92 -3.82 8.06
N LEU A 22 0.77 -3.69 8.74
CA LEU A 22 -0.48 -4.30 8.29
C LEU A 22 -0.97 -3.71 6.96
N ALA A 23 -0.95 -2.38 6.83
CA ALA A 23 -1.34 -1.71 5.59
C ALA A 23 -0.43 -2.10 4.42
N ILE A 24 0.88 -2.19 4.65
CA ILE A 24 1.85 -2.61 3.64
C ILE A 24 1.59 -4.06 3.22
N ALA A 25 1.45 -4.98 4.17
CA ALA A 25 1.23 -6.39 3.88
C ALA A 25 -0.08 -6.61 3.09
N LEU A 26 -1.17 -5.94 3.48
CA LEU A 26 -2.45 -6.03 2.78
C LEU A 26 -2.39 -5.39 1.37
N PHE A 27 -1.65 -4.30 1.22
CA PHE A 27 -1.43 -3.65 -0.07
C PHE A 27 -0.64 -4.54 -1.02
N GLN A 28 0.48 -5.12 -0.55
CA GLN A 28 1.29 -6.06 -1.35
C GLN A 28 0.52 -7.31 -1.78
N GLN A 29 -0.42 -7.78 -0.95
CA GLN A 29 -1.30 -8.90 -1.28
C GLN A 29 -2.47 -8.49 -2.21
N GLN A 30 -2.51 -7.25 -2.69
CA GLN A 30 -3.58 -6.68 -3.52
C GLN A 30 -4.97 -6.81 -2.87
N ARG A 31 -5.03 -6.87 -1.52
CA ARG A 31 -6.29 -6.97 -0.76
C ARG A 31 -6.95 -5.60 -0.57
N ILE A 32 -6.14 -4.55 -0.58
CA ILE A 32 -6.57 -3.17 -0.39
C ILE A 32 -5.89 -2.25 -1.40
N THR A 33 -6.56 -1.15 -1.74
CA THR A 33 -6.00 -0.12 -2.61
C THR A 33 -5.04 0.79 -1.84
N LEU A 34 -4.22 1.55 -2.58
CA LEU A 34 -3.32 2.55 -2.03
C LEU A 34 -4.03 3.56 -1.10
N GLY A 35 -5.22 4.02 -1.50
CA GLY A 35 -6.01 4.97 -0.70
C GLY A 35 -6.62 4.36 0.56
N THR A 36 -6.90 3.06 0.57
CA THR A 36 -7.32 2.35 1.78
C THR A 36 -6.14 2.13 2.71
N ALA A 37 -4.98 1.75 2.17
CA ALA A 37 -3.75 1.57 2.94
C ALA A 37 -3.31 2.88 3.62
N SER A 38 -3.36 4.01 2.92
CA SER A 38 -3.03 5.32 3.51
C SER A 38 -3.95 5.65 4.69
N LYS A 39 -5.27 5.39 4.58
CA LYS A 39 -6.23 5.58 5.67
C LYS A 39 -5.93 4.71 6.89
N ILE A 40 -5.51 3.45 6.69
CA ILE A 40 -5.14 2.54 7.80
C ILE A 40 -3.92 3.08 8.55
N THR A 41 -2.92 3.57 7.83
CA THR A 41 -1.72 4.16 8.43
C THR A 41 -1.93 5.54 9.05
N GLY A 42 -3.02 6.23 8.68
CA GLY A 42 -3.24 7.64 9.04
C GLY A 42 -2.35 8.62 8.26
N LEU A 43 -1.61 8.14 7.26
CA LEU A 43 -0.73 8.94 6.41
C LEU A 43 -1.51 9.51 5.21
N HIS A 44 -1.01 10.62 4.66
CA HIS A 44 -1.45 11.05 3.35
C HIS A 44 -1.01 10.03 2.28
N GLN A 45 -1.74 9.93 1.17
CA GLN A 45 -1.49 8.92 0.14
C GLN A 45 -0.06 8.99 -0.43
N ILE A 46 0.49 10.20 -0.61
CA ILE A 46 1.87 10.43 -1.08
C ILE A 46 2.92 9.97 -0.05
N GLU A 47 2.61 10.09 1.24
CA GLU A 47 3.51 9.67 2.31
C GLU A 47 3.53 8.15 2.41
N PHE A 48 2.36 7.52 2.27
CA PHE A 48 2.29 6.07 2.18
C PHE A 48 3.02 5.53 0.93
N GLN A 49 2.90 6.19 -0.22
CA GLN A 49 3.69 5.87 -1.41
C GLN A 49 5.21 5.95 -1.14
N ARG A 50 5.66 7.01 -0.46
CA ARG A 50 7.07 7.14 -0.06
C ARG A 50 7.51 6.03 0.89
N LEU A 51 6.65 5.66 1.84
CA LEU A 51 6.91 4.58 2.78
C LEU A 51 7.12 3.25 2.05
N ILE A 52 6.22 2.86 1.15
CA ILE A 52 6.36 1.60 0.39
C ILE A 52 7.55 1.65 -0.57
N ALA A 53 7.79 2.80 -1.22
CA ALA A 53 8.94 2.99 -2.11
C ALA A 53 10.27 2.87 -1.35
N SER A 54 10.37 3.41 -0.13
CA SER A 54 11.57 3.28 0.72
C SER A 54 11.90 1.83 1.09
N ARG A 55 10.92 0.94 0.98
CA ARG A 55 11.05 -0.51 1.24
C ARG A 55 11.19 -1.33 -0.05
N GLY A 56 11.36 -0.67 -1.20
CA GLY A 56 11.48 -1.33 -2.50
C GLY A 56 10.19 -1.94 -3.03
N ILE A 57 9.04 -1.56 -2.45
CA ILE A 57 7.73 -2.03 -2.87
C ILE A 57 7.24 -1.09 -3.97
N SER A 58 7.11 -1.61 -5.19
CA SER A 58 6.54 -0.86 -6.29
C SER A 58 5.07 -0.53 -5.98
N VAL A 59 4.59 0.60 -6.48
CA VAL A 59 3.17 1.00 -6.38
C VAL A 59 2.27 0.07 -7.21
N HIS A 60 2.85 -0.97 -7.83
CA HIS A 60 2.22 -1.86 -8.81
C HIS A 60 1.60 -1.07 -9.95
N TYR A 61 2.45 -0.31 -10.64
CA TYR A 61 2.26 -0.03 -12.05
C TYR A 61 3.04 -1.11 -12.77
N ASP A 62 2.41 -2.27 -12.92
CA ASP A 62 3.06 -3.42 -13.51
C ASP A 62 3.09 -3.25 -15.04
N VAL A 63 3.90 -4.05 -15.74
CA VAL A 63 4.06 -3.89 -17.20
C VAL A 63 2.72 -4.06 -17.91
N GLU A 64 1.86 -4.97 -17.44
CA GLU A 64 0.50 -5.12 -17.97
C GLU A 64 -0.35 -3.85 -17.81
N ASP A 65 -0.27 -3.14 -16.68
CA ASP A 65 -1.03 -1.89 -16.47
C ASP A 65 -0.54 -0.79 -17.41
N LEU A 66 0.78 -0.68 -17.61
CA LEU A 66 1.37 0.22 -18.60
C LEU A 66 0.92 -0.13 -20.02
N GLU A 67 0.95 -1.41 -20.38
CA GLU A 67 0.53 -1.87 -21.70
C GLU A 67 -0.96 -1.59 -21.95
N GLN A 68 -1.80 -1.73 -20.92
CA GLN A 68 -3.23 -1.45 -21.00
C GLN A 68 -3.53 0.05 -21.13
N ASP A 69 -2.79 0.90 -20.42
CA ASP A 69 -2.86 2.36 -20.61
C ASP A 69 -2.39 2.76 -22.01
N LEU A 70 -1.26 2.21 -22.49
CA LEU A 70 -0.76 2.48 -23.84
C LEU A 70 -1.73 2.00 -24.93
N ALA A 71 -2.39 0.87 -24.74
CA ALA A 71 -3.43 0.39 -25.63
C ALA A 71 -4.63 1.33 -25.65
N SER A 72 -5.05 1.83 -24.49
CA SER A 72 -6.15 2.79 -24.36
C SER A 72 -5.80 4.13 -25.04
N LEU A 73 -4.59 4.65 -24.82
CA LEU A 73 -4.11 5.88 -25.46
C LEU A 73 -4.04 5.76 -27.00
N ARG A 74 -3.57 4.61 -27.51
CA ARG A 74 -3.56 4.33 -28.96
C ARG A 74 -4.96 4.23 -29.56
N GLN A 75 -5.93 3.69 -28.82
CA GLN A 75 -7.34 3.65 -29.26
C GLN A 75 -7.94 5.05 -29.30
N ASP A 76 -7.59 5.91 -28.35
CA ASP A 76 -8.04 7.30 -28.27
C ASP A 76 -7.29 8.25 -29.22
N GLY A 77 -6.32 7.73 -30.01
CA GLY A 77 -5.65 8.47 -31.08
C GLY A 77 -4.56 9.44 -30.62
N TRP A 78 -3.97 9.21 -29.44
CA TRP A 78 -2.78 9.93 -28.95
C TRP A 78 -1.48 9.45 -29.60
#